data_AF-A0A316P4N2-F1
#
_entry.id   AF-A0A316P4N2-F1
#
_cell.length_a   1.000
_cell.length_b   1.000
_cell.length_c   1.000
_cell.angle_alpha   90.00
_cell.angle_beta   90.00
_cell.angle_gamma   90.00
#
_symmetry.space_group_name_H-M   'P 1'
#
loop_
_entity.id
_entity.type
_entity.pdbx_description
1 polymer ?
#
loop_
_entity_poly.entity_id
_entity_poly.type
_entity_poly.pdbx_seq_one_letter_code
_entity_poly.pdbx_strand_id
1 'polypeptide(L)'
;MTSCNWFSGKSSDKLISFADSLIYGYYCSEDTMLLHYALKIYNETDSNKIDSRIAYTKLRVLFLLKHYSQGEEFVRSLDENIFFKPYHKKMYLDSFRALQYEENGDSIKSTNIYRKTASNIQTYFDKTEDVDALLDLYAIKRKFETQKSILEEIDRMIDKQENLHREFISLKYMQKIHYNPFTYLDEQSFMF
;
A
#
# COMPACT_ATOMS: atom_id res chain seq x y z
N MET A 1 32.86 6.86 27.19
CA MET A 1 31.52 6.94 26.58
C MET A 1 31.31 5.66 25.78
N THR A 2 30.62 4.70 26.37
CA THR A 2 30.42 3.36 25.83
C THR A 2 29.16 3.38 24.97
N SER A 3 29.27 3.11 23.67
CA SER A 3 28.11 2.99 22.79
C SER A 3 27.31 1.75 23.18
N CYS A 4 26.01 1.92 23.42
CA CYS A 4 25.10 0.79 23.54
C CYS A 4 24.79 0.25 22.14
N ASN A 5 25.52 -0.78 21.72
CA ASN A 5 25.19 -1.57 20.55
C ASN A 5 24.04 -2.55 20.90
N TRP A 6 22.80 -2.10 20.74
CA TRP A 6 21.60 -2.93 20.95
C TRP A 6 21.39 -4.00 19.86
N PHE A 7 22.23 -4.04 18.82
CA PHE A 7 22.00 -4.80 17.59
C PHE A 7 23.03 -5.89 17.28
N SER A 8 24.06 -6.09 18.10
CA SER A 8 25.04 -7.16 17.86
C SER A 8 24.45 -8.53 18.23
N GLY A 9 23.93 -9.26 17.24
CA GLY A 9 23.71 -10.71 17.34
C GLY A 9 22.29 -11.25 17.14
N LYS A 10 21.31 -10.44 16.71
CA LYS A 10 19.99 -10.97 16.31
C LYS A 10 20.01 -11.35 14.82
N SER A 11 19.48 -12.54 14.48
CA SER A 11 19.27 -12.90 13.07
C SER A 11 18.39 -11.85 12.39
N SER A 12 18.64 -11.56 11.10
CA SER A 12 17.89 -10.57 10.32
C SER A 12 16.37 -10.71 10.52
N ASP A 13 15.89 -11.95 10.55
CA ASP A 13 14.47 -12.26 10.61
C ASP A 13 13.84 -11.85 11.94
N LYS A 14 14.58 -11.99 13.06
CA LYS A 14 14.11 -11.52 14.37
C LYS A 14 13.99 -10.00 14.42
N LEU A 15 14.87 -9.27 13.72
CA LEU A 15 14.78 -7.82 13.64
C LEU A 15 13.59 -7.39 12.78
N ILE A 16 13.34 -8.08 11.66
CA ILE A 16 12.15 -7.80 10.83
C ILE A 16 10.86 -8.09 11.61
N SER A 17 10.75 -9.24 12.28
CA SER A 17 9.58 -9.54 13.11
C SER A 17 9.38 -8.52 14.24
N PHE A 18 10.47 -7.98 14.80
CA PHE A 18 10.37 -6.90 15.77
C PHE A 18 9.88 -5.60 15.12
N ALA A 19 10.36 -5.24 13.93
CA ALA A 19 9.84 -4.10 13.18
C ALA A 19 8.34 -4.24 12.88
N ASP A 20 7.88 -5.43 12.52
CA ASP A 20 6.46 -5.73 12.31
C ASP A 20 5.64 -5.51 13.60
N SER A 21 6.16 -5.94 14.76
CA SER A 21 5.51 -5.71 16.05
C SER A 21 5.43 -4.22 16.44
N LEU A 22 6.40 -3.40 16.01
CA LEU A 22 6.38 -1.95 16.24
C LEU A 22 5.27 -1.28 15.41
N ILE A 23 5.07 -1.74 14.17
CA ILE A 23 3.97 -1.27 13.31
C ILE A 23 2.62 -1.62 13.94
N TYR A 24 2.46 -2.84 14.45
CA TYR A 24 1.26 -3.21 15.21
C TYR A 24 1.06 -2.31 16.44
N GLY A 25 2.14 -2.07 17.20
CA GLY A 25 2.11 -1.15 18.35
C GLY A 25 1.66 0.27 17.97
N TYR A 26 2.07 0.77 16.80
CA TYR A 26 1.59 2.05 16.27
C TYR A 26 0.07 2.04 16.06
N TYR A 27 -0.52 0.98 15.50
CA TYR A 27 -1.98 0.91 15.34
C TYR A 27 -2.75 0.90 16.65
N CYS A 28 -2.15 0.41 17.74
CA CYS A 28 -2.78 0.40 19.05
C CYS A 28 -2.62 1.70 19.85
N SER A 29 -1.60 2.51 19.54
CA SER A 29 -1.20 3.66 20.38
C SER A 29 -1.10 4.98 19.65
N GLU A 30 -1.10 4.97 18.32
CA GLU A 30 -0.81 6.09 17.43
C GLU A 30 0.60 6.71 17.64
N ASP A 31 1.50 6.04 18.36
CA ASP A 31 2.85 6.54 18.61
C ASP A 31 3.74 6.43 17.36
N THR A 32 3.90 7.55 16.67
CA THR A 32 4.74 7.67 15.47
C THR A 32 6.22 7.32 15.69
N MET A 33 6.72 7.35 16.93
CA MET A 33 8.09 6.90 17.21
C MET A 33 8.29 5.41 16.91
N LEU A 34 7.25 4.59 17.10
CA LEU A 34 7.28 3.18 16.75
C LEU A 34 7.51 2.96 15.25
N LEU A 35 6.90 3.80 14.41
CA LEU A 35 7.13 3.79 12.95
C LEU A 35 8.55 4.23 12.58
N HIS A 36 9.11 5.23 13.25
CA HIS A 36 10.50 5.64 13.04
C HIS A 36 11.49 4.52 13.40
N TYR A 37 11.26 3.79 14.50
CA TYR A 37 12.07 2.64 14.87
C TYR A 37 11.93 1.49 13.87
N ALA A 38 10.71 1.19 13.41
CA ALA A 38 10.48 0.20 12.36
C ALA A 38 11.23 0.58 11.07
N LEU A 39 11.12 1.85 10.63
CA LEU A 39 11.80 2.33 9.43
C LEU A 39 13.32 2.22 9.54
N LYS A 40 13.88 2.51 10.71
CA LYS A 40 15.32 2.35 10.95
C LYS A 40 15.78 0.90 10.71
N ILE A 41 15.05 -0.08 11.25
CA ILE A 41 15.36 -1.50 11.05
C ILE A 41 15.26 -1.86 9.55
N TYR A 42 14.23 -1.39 8.86
CA TYR A 42 14.05 -1.60 7.43
C TYR A 42 15.12 -0.92 6.55
N ASN A 43 15.73 0.17 7.01
CA ASN A 43 16.84 0.83 6.33
C ASN A 43 18.17 0.11 6.56
N GLU A 44 18.34 -0.57 7.69
CA GLU A 44 19.54 -1.34 8.02
C GLU A 44 19.50 -2.79 7.47
N THR A 45 18.40 -3.18 6.83
CA THR A 45 18.24 -4.50 6.21
C THR A 45 19.06 -4.59 4.92
N ASP A 46 19.82 -5.67 4.76
CA ASP A 46 20.61 -5.96 3.54
C ASP A 46 19.71 -5.95 2.30
N SER A 47 20.09 -5.17 1.28
CA SER A 47 19.36 -5.04 0.03
C SER A 47 19.13 -6.38 -0.67
N ASN A 48 20.07 -7.33 -0.53
CA ASN A 48 19.96 -8.67 -1.13
C ASN A 48 18.91 -9.56 -0.43
N LYS A 49 18.40 -9.13 0.72
CA LYS A 49 17.38 -9.83 1.49
C LYS A 49 15.99 -9.20 1.38
N ILE A 50 15.84 -8.13 0.60
CA ILE A 50 14.54 -7.49 0.41
C ILE A 50 13.69 -8.37 -0.51
N ASP A 51 12.75 -9.09 0.10
CA ASP A 51 11.66 -9.76 -0.59
C ASP A 51 10.44 -8.84 -0.71
N SER A 52 9.39 -9.32 -1.38
CA SER A 52 8.12 -8.62 -1.50
C SER A 52 7.58 -8.20 -0.14
N ARG A 53 7.51 -9.11 0.84
CA ARG A 53 6.94 -8.81 2.17
C ARG A 53 7.64 -7.63 2.83
N ILE A 54 8.97 -7.65 2.89
CA ILE A 54 9.79 -6.57 3.45
C ILE A 54 9.59 -5.27 2.68
N ALA A 55 9.58 -5.32 1.35
CA ALA A 55 9.37 -4.15 0.51
C ALA A 55 8.00 -3.50 0.77
N TYR A 56 6.92 -4.29 0.72
CA TYR A 56 5.56 -3.80 0.96
C TYR A 56 5.40 -3.21 2.36
N THR A 57 5.96 -3.85 3.39
CA THR A 57 5.89 -3.32 4.76
C THR A 57 6.68 -2.01 4.91
N LYS A 58 7.86 -1.90 4.30
CA LYS A 58 8.62 -0.63 4.29
C LYS A 58 7.86 0.48 3.57
N LEU A 59 7.23 0.19 2.43
CA LEU A 59 6.37 1.15 1.71
C LEU A 59 5.24 1.65 2.60
N ARG A 60 4.55 0.76 3.32
CA ARG A 60 3.51 1.11 4.31
C ARG A 60 4.04 2.06 5.38
N VAL A 61 5.19 1.77 5.97
CA VAL A 61 5.82 2.67 6.97
C VAL A 61 6.10 4.05 6.37
N LEU A 62 6.61 4.11 5.14
CA LEU A 62 6.88 5.38 4.46
C LEU A 62 5.59 6.19 4.18
N PHE A 63 4.48 5.53 3.81
CA PHE A 63 3.18 6.21 3.69
C PHE A 63 2.68 6.74 5.04
N LEU A 64 2.74 5.93 6.10
CA LEU A 64 2.26 6.33 7.43
C LEU A 64 3.04 7.51 8.01
N LEU A 65 4.36 7.53 7.78
CA LEU A 65 5.23 8.64 8.16
C LEU A 65 5.17 9.85 7.21
N LYS A 66 4.42 9.75 6.10
CA LYS A 66 4.38 10.75 5.03
C LYS A 66 5.75 11.06 4.41
N HIS A 67 6.66 10.10 4.42
CA HIS A 67 7.99 10.23 3.82
C HIS A 67 7.93 9.96 2.31
N TYR A 68 7.16 10.75 1.58
CA TYR A 68 6.77 10.40 0.20
C TYR A 68 7.93 10.42 -0.80
N SER A 69 8.86 11.38 -0.68
CA SER A 69 10.05 11.41 -1.56
C SER A 69 10.95 10.20 -1.33
N GLN A 70 11.17 9.80 -0.06
CA GLN A 70 11.90 8.57 0.28
C GLN A 70 11.17 7.32 -0.22
N GLY A 71 9.83 7.32 -0.14
CA GLY A 71 8.97 6.29 -0.72
C GLY A 71 9.17 6.12 -2.21
N GLU A 72 9.13 7.21 -2.97
CA GLU A 72 9.34 7.19 -4.42
C GLU A 72 10.74 6.67 -4.78
N GLU A 73 11.79 7.15 -4.11
CA GLU A 73 13.16 6.66 -4.31
C GLU A 73 13.29 5.17 -4.02
N PHE A 74 12.70 4.70 -2.92
CA PHE A 74 12.71 3.29 -2.57
C PHE A 74 12.01 2.44 -3.63
N VAL A 75 10.83 2.82 -4.12
CA VAL A 75 10.15 2.08 -5.20
C VAL A 75 10.97 2.04 -6.48
N ARG A 76 11.68 3.13 -6.82
CA ARG A 76 12.57 3.17 -8.00
C ARG A 76 13.71 2.16 -7.89
N SER A 77 14.23 1.95 -6.67
CA SER A 77 15.33 1.01 -6.40
C SER A 77 14.94 -0.47 -6.46
N LEU A 78 13.65 -0.79 -6.37
CA LEU A 78 13.16 -2.18 -6.37
C LEU A 78 13.04 -2.74 -7.79
N ASP A 79 13.40 -4.00 -7.98
CA ASP A 79 13.14 -4.73 -9.22
C ASP A 79 11.63 -4.97 -9.44
N GLU A 80 11.21 -5.16 -10.69
CA GLU A 80 9.79 -5.37 -11.02
C GLU A 80 9.23 -6.67 -10.43
N ASN A 81 10.08 -7.69 -10.27
CA ASN A 81 9.71 -9.00 -9.71
C ASN A 81 9.35 -8.96 -8.21
N ILE A 82 9.69 -7.87 -7.50
CA ILE A 82 9.28 -7.65 -6.11
C ILE A 82 7.76 -7.46 -6.02
N PHE A 83 7.12 -7.00 -7.09
CA PHE A 83 5.72 -6.63 -7.09
C PHE A 83 4.83 -7.76 -7.63
N PHE A 84 3.75 -8.07 -6.90
CA PHE A 84 2.86 -9.19 -7.23
C PHE A 84 2.08 -9.02 -8.54
N LYS A 85 1.79 -7.78 -8.94
CA LYS A 85 1.03 -7.45 -10.14
C LYS A 85 1.84 -6.48 -11.00
N PRO A 86 1.78 -6.58 -12.34
CA PRO A 86 2.62 -5.79 -13.23
C PRO A 86 2.37 -4.27 -13.13
N TYR A 87 1.20 -3.84 -12.64
CA TYR A 87 0.89 -2.43 -12.44
C TYR A 87 1.35 -1.87 -11.09
N HIS A 88 1.69 -2.71 -10.10
CA HIS A 88 1.93 -2.27 -8.71
C HIS A 88 3.10 -1.29 -8.58
N LYS A 89 4.25 -1.57 -9.22
CA LYS A 89 5.40 -0.67 -9.14
C LYS A 89 5.03 0.75 -9.57
N LYS A 90 4.32 0.85 -10.70
CA LYS A 90 3.82 2.13 -11.22
C LYS A 90 2.78 2.76 -10.30
N MET A 91 1.86 1.98 -9.75
CA MET A 91 0.84 2.44 -8.81
C MET A 91 1.48 3.09 -7.56
N TYR A 92 2.53 2.49 -6.99
CA TYR A 92 3.23 3.06 -5.83
C TYR A 92 4.00 4.34 -6.19
N LEU A 93 4.71 4.37 -7.32
CA LEU A 93 5.38 5.58 -7.80
C LEU A 93 4.39 6.73 -7.99
N ASP A 94 3.30 6.46 -8.69
CA ASP A 94 2.27 7.45 -8.98
C ASP A 94 1.60 7.92 -7.67
N SER A 95 1.38 7.01 -6.70
CA SER A 95 0.77 7.35 -5.41
C SER A 95 1.67 8.24 -4.54
N PHE A 96 2.97 7.92 -4.40
CA PHE A 96 3.92 8.80 -3.69
C PHE A 96 4.03 10.17 -4.35
N ARG A 97 4.06 10.21 -5.69
CA ARG A 97 4.13 11.48 -6.42
C ARG A 97 2.85 12.31 -6.29
N ALA A 98 1.67 11.68 -6.32
CA ALA A 98 0.40 12.35 -6.13
C ALA A 98 0.30 12.96 -4.73
N LEU A 99 0.71 12.22 -3.69
CA LEU A 99 0.74 12.71 -2.31
C LEU A 99 1.72 13.87 -2.11
N GLN A 100 2.88 13.87 -2.77
CA GLN A 100 3.79 15.04 -2.78
C GLN A 100 3.11 16.28 -3.39
N TYR A 101 2.29 16.13 -4.45
CA TYR A 101 1.52 17.26 -4.97
C TYR A 101 0.42 17.71 -4.00
N GLU A 102 -0.24 16.80 -3.30
CA GLU A 102 -1.23 17.15 -2.27
C GLU A 102 -0.63 17.95 -1.11
N GLU A 103 0.53 17.53 -0.59
CA GLU A 103 1.23 18.27 0.47
C GLU A 103 1.62 19.68 0.05
N ASN A 104 1.89 19.88 -1.25
CA ASN A 104 2.18 21.18 -1.83
C ASN A 104 0.92 21.96 -2.29
N GLY A 105 -0.28 21.43 -2.03
CA GLY A 105 -1.55 22.07 -2.38
C GLY A 105 -1.98 21.95 -3.85
N ASP A 106 -1.28 21.17 -4.68
CA ASP A 106 -1.59 20.97 -6.10
C ASP A 106 -2.52 19.76 -6.32
N SER A 107 -3.78 19.94 -5.94
CA SER A 107 -4.82 18.91 -6.05
C SER A 107 -5.15 18.52 -7.50
N ILE A 108 -4.92 19.42 -8.47
CA ILE A 108 -5.15 19.15 -9.90
C ILE A 108 -4.15 18.11 -10.39
N LYS A 109 -2.85 18.30 -10.12
CA LYS A 109 -1.83 17.32 -10.52
C LYS A 109 -2.01 15.99 -9.80
N SER A 110 -2.29 16.01 -8.49
CA SER A 110 -2.57 14.77 -7.74
C SER A 110 -3.74 13.99 -8.37
N THR A 111 -4.87 14.66 -8.61
CA THR A 111 -6.06 14.06 -9.21
C THR A 111 -5.79 13.45 -10.59
N ASN A 112 -5.03 14.17 -11.44
CA ASN A 112 -4.69 13.67 -12.78
C ASN A 112 -3.83 12.40 -12.71
N ILE A 113 -2.92 12.31 -11.73
CA ILE A 113 -2.11 11.12 -11.52
C ILE A 113 -2.99 9.95 -11.08
N TYR A 114 -3.85 10.12 -10.07
CA TYR A 114 -4.73 9.03 -9.63
C TYR A 114 -5.70 8.55 -10.71
N ARG A 115 -6.25 9.46 -11.53
CA ARG A 115 -7.08 9.08 -12.69
C ARG A 115 -6.32 8.20 -13.67
N LYS A 116 -5.07 8.57 -13.98
CA LYS A 116 -4.21 7.77 -14.85
C LYS A 116 -3.90 6.41 -14.24
N THR A 117 -3.62 6.36 -12.94
CA THR A 117 -3.37 5.10 -12.21
C THR A 117 -4.61 4.21 -12.23
N ALA A 118 -5.79 4.74 -11.91
CA ALA A 118 -7.05 4.00 -11.97
C ALA A 118 -7.31 3.43 -13.38
N SER A 119 -7.07 4.21 -14.43
CA SER A 119 -7.21 3.73 -15.81
C SER A 119 -6.26 2.58 -16.16
N ASN A 120 -5.03 2.58 -15.65
CA ASN A 120 -4.09 1.48 -15.86
C ASN A 120 -4.54 0.20 -15.14
N ILE A 121 -5.04 0.33 -13.92
CA ILE A 121 -5.56 -0.81 -13.14
C ILE A 121 -6.82 -1.37 -13.80
N GLN A 122 -7.74 -0.51 -14.25
CA GLN A 122 -8.91 -0.93 -15.02
C GLN A 122 -8.52 -1.69 -16.29
N THR A 123 -7.55 -1.17 -17.05
CA THR A 123 -7.06 -1.84 -18.27
C THR A 123 -6.46 -3.22 -17.98
N TYR A 124 -5.84 -3.39 -16.81
CA TYR A 124 -5.35 -4.69 -16.37
C TYR A 124 -6.52 -5.62 -16.02
N PHE A 125 -7.46 -5.17 -15.18
CA PHE A 125 -8.65 -5.94 -14.81
C PHE A 125 -9.46 -6.38 -16.05
N ASP A 126 -9.70 -5.50 -17.00
CA ASP A 126 -10.45 -5.80 -18.23
C ASP A 126 -9.79 -6.91 -19.08
N LYS A 127 -8.48 -7.15 -18.91
CA LYS A 127 -7.73 -8.18 -19.64
C LYS A 127 -7.60 -9.50 -18.89
N THR A 128 -7.62 -9.46 -17.56
CA THR A 128 -7.27 -10.60 -16.71
C THR A 128 -8.44 -11.12 -15.88
N GLU A 129 -9.48 -10.30 -15.70
CA GLU A 129 -10.58 -10.52 -14.74
C GLU A 129 -10.08 -10.76 -13.30
N ASP A 130 -8.88 -10.26 -12.99
CA ASP A 130 -8.22 -10.42 -11.71
C ASP A 130 -8.89 -9.53 -10.65
N VAL A 131 -9.81 -10.13 -9.90
CA VAL A 131 -10.65 -9.48 -8.90
C VAL A 131 -9.84 -8.70 -7.87
N ASP A 132 -8.64 -9.15 -7.51
CA ASP A 132 -7.79 -8.44 -6.54
C ASP A 132 -7.46 -7.02 -7.01
N ALA A 133 -7.38 -6.80 -8.33
CA ALA A 133 -7.14 -5.49 -8.91
C ALA A 133 -8.27 -4.49 -8.65
N LEU A 134 -9.49 -4.96 -8.36
CA LEU A 134 -10.60 -4.08 -8.01
C LEU A 134 -10.37 -3.40 -6.65
N LEU A 135 -9.69 -4.05 -5.71
CA LEU A 135 -9.35 -3.45 -4.42
C LEU A 135 -8.46 -2.22 -4.61
N ASP A 136 -7.42 -2.38 -5.42
CA ASP A 136 -6.50 -1.29 -5.76
C ASP A 136 -7.19 -0.21 -6.59
N LEU A 137 -7.99 -0.60 -7.59
CA LEU A 137 -8.73 0.33 -8.45
C LEU A 137 -9.60 1.26 -7.60
N TYR A 138 -10.44 0.69 -6.75
CA TYR A 138 -11.38 1.50 -5.99
C TYR A 138 -10.68 2.27 -4.87
N ALA A 139 -9.63 1.73 -4.29
CA ALA A 139 -8.82 2.50 -3.35
C ALA A 139 -8.16 3.73 -4.00
N ILE A 140 -7.67 3.62 -5.24
CA ILE A 140 -7.15 4.76 -5.99
C ILE A 140 -8.30 5.72 -6.38
N LYS A 141 -9.46 5.22 -6.82
CA LYS A 141 -10.63 6.06 -7.13
C LYS A 141 -11.09 6.90 -5.96
N ARG A 142 -11.04 6.38 -4.72
CA ARG A 142 -11.38 7.16 -3.51
C ARG A 142 -10.57 8.44 -3.34
N LYS A 143 -9.42 8.56 -4.02
CA LYS A 143 -8.60 9.78 -3.98
C LYS A 143 -9.18 10.94 -4.80
N PHE A 144 -10.09 10.67 -5.73
CA PHE A 144 -10.67 11.70 -6.61
C PHE A 144 -12.17 11.53 -6.90
N GLU A 145 -12.80 10.46 -6.42
CA GLU A 145 -14.24 10.22 -6.52
C GLU A 145 -14.88 10.15 -5.14
N THR A 146 -16.17 10.48 -5.08
CA THR A 146 -16.94 10.32 -3.84
C THR A 146 -17.25 8.85 -3.59
N GLN A 147 -17.39 8.48 -2.31
CA GLN A 147 -17.82 7.13 -1.92
C GLN A 147 -19.16 6.75 -2.59
N LYS A 148 -20.10 7.69 -2.71
CA LYS A 148 -21.38 7.47 -3.39
C LYS A 148 -21.19 7.03 -4.85
N SER A 149 -20.37 7.74 -5.61
CA SER A 149 -20.06 7.42 -7.02
C SER A 149 -19.46 6.02 -7.16
N ILE A 150 -18.50 5.68 -6.28
CA ILE A 150 -17.85 4.36 -6.25
C ILE A 150 -18.86 3.26 -5.96
N LEU A 151 -19.74 3.44 -4.97
CA LEU A 151 -20.76 2.44 -4.62
C LEU A 151 -21.77 2.22 -5.76
N GLU A 152 -22.20 3.29 -6.43
CA GLU A 152 -23.09 3.20 -7.59
C GLU A 152 -22.42 2.48 -8.78
N GLU A 153 -21.11 2.63 -8.93
CA GLU A 153 -20.36 1.90 -9.95
C GLU A 153 -20.24 0.40 -9.64
N ILE A 154 -19.92 0.06 -8.40
CA ILE A 154 -19.87 -1.34 -7.96
C ILE A 154 -21.24 -2.01 -8.15
N ASP A 155 -22.34 -1.31 -7.82
CA ASP A 155 -23.70 -1.83 -8.05
C ASP A 155 -23.96 -2.14 -9.53
N ARG A 156 -23.52 -1.26 -10.44
CA ARG A 156 -23.62 -1.55 -11.89
C ARG A 156 -22.75 -2.72 -12.33
N MET A 157 -21.66 -3.02 -11.64
CA MET A 157 -20.82 -4.19 -11.96
C MET A 157 -21.44 -5.49 -11.45
N ILE A 158 -22.05 -5.47 -10.26
CA ILE A 158 -22.80 -6.59 -9.69
C ILE A 158 -23.89 -7.07 -10.67
N ASP A 159 -24.61 -6.12 -11.27
CA ASP A 159 -25.68 -6.41 -12.23
C ASP A 159 -25.17 -6.97 -13.56
N LYS A 160 -23.90 -6.72 -13.92
CA LYS A 160 -23.31 -7.10 -15.21
C LYS A 160 -22.46 -8.37 -15.16
N GLN A 161 -21.88 -8.69 -14.00
CA GLN A 161 -20.93 -9.79 -13.83
C GLN A 161 -21.45 -10.74 -12.75
N GLU A 162 -22.51 -11.48 -13.07
CA GLU A 162 -23.16 -12.43 -12.14
C GLU A 162 -22.19 -13.47 -11.56
N ASN A 163 -21.13 -13.83 -12.30
CA ASN A 163 -20.10 -14.77 -11.88
C ASN A 163 -19.16 -14.24 -10.79
N LEU A 164 -19.12 -12.92 -10.55
CA LEU A 164 -18.26 -12.26 -9.56
C LEU A 164 -19.08 -11.58 -8.44
N HIS A 165 -20.35 -11.98 -8.29
CA HIS A 165 -21.30 -11.33 -7.40
C HIS A 165 -20.82 -11.26 -5.94
N ARG A 166 -20.18 -12.32 -5.43
CA ARG A 166 -19.69 -12.36 -4.04
C ARG A 166 -18.52 -11.40 -3.82
N GLU A 167 -17.64 -11.33 -4.79
CA GLU A 167 -16.44 -10.51 -4.80
C GLU A 167 -16.81 -9.03 -4.77
N PHE A 168 -17.77 -8.63 -5.62
CA PHE A 168 -18.27 -7.26 -5.64
C PHE A 168 -19.04 -6.88 -4.36
N ILE A 169 -19.78 -7.81 -3.74
CA ILE A 169 -20.41 -7.57 -2.43
C ILE A 169 -19.35 -7.29 -1.36
N SER A 170 -18.29 -8.11 -1.30
CA SER A 170 -17.18 -7.92 -0.34
C SER A 170 -16.47 -6.60 -0.56
N LEU A 171 -16.20 -6.25 -1.82
CA LEU A 171 -15.66 -4.95 -2.20
C LEU A 171 -16.56 -3.79 -1.75
N LYS A 172 -17.87 -3.87 -2.02
CA LYS A 172 -18.85 -2.86 -1.58
C LYS A 172 -18.81 -2.68 -0.07
N TYR A 173 -18.70 -3.77 0.70
CA TYR A 173 -18.55 -3.71 2.15
C TYR A 173 -17.25 -3.00 2.57
N MET A 174 -16.11 -3.37 1.99
CA MET A 174 -14.82 -2.71 2.24
C MET A 174 -14.85 -1.21 1.94
N GLN A 175 -15.50 -0.80 0.84
CA GLN A 175 -15.63 0.61 0.49
C GLN A 175 -16.52 1.40 1.48
N LYS A 176 -17.45 0.74 2.18
CA LYS A 176 -18.29 1.38 3.22
C LYS A 176 -17.52 1.64 4.52
N ILE A 177 -16.64 0.72 4.93
CA ILE A 177 -15.93 0.77 6.23
C ILE A 177 -14.61 1.56 6.21
N HIS A 178 -14.36 2.39 5.19
CA HIS A 178 -13.10 3.13 5.00
C HIS A 178 -11.86 2.23 4.76
N TYR A 179 -11.91 1.35 3.76
CA TYR A 179 -10.73 0.61 3.28
C TYR A 179 -9.56 1.52 2.86
N ASN A 180 -8.35 1.22 3.36
CA ASN A 180 -7.07 1.82 2.91
C ASN A 180 -6.12 0.67 2.46
N PRO A 181 -5.80 0.57 1.15
CA PRO A 181 -4.97 -0.52 0.61
C PRO A 181 -3.55 -0.49 1.16
N PHE A 182 -3.07 0.70 1.57
CA PHE A 182 -1.74 0.89 2.12
C PHE A 182 -1.63 0.36 3.56
N THR A 183 -2.74 -0.11 4.15
CA THR A 183 -2.78 -0.69 5.50
C THR A 183 -3.40 -2.10 5.54
N TYR A 184 -3.83 -2.69 4.42
CA TYR A 184 -4.65 -3.92 4.40
C TYR A 184 -3.88 -5.24 4.22
N LEU A 185 -2.55 -5.23 4.09
CA LEU A 185 -1.78 -6.48 3.92
C LEU A 185 -1.75 -7.39 5.17
N ASP A 186 -2.41 -7.02 6.28
CA ASP A 186 -2.47 -7.86 7.49
C ASP A 186 -3.48 -9.01 7.38
N GLU A 187 -4.58 -8.90 6.61
CA GLU A 187 -5.63 -9.93 6.66
C GLU A 187 -5.30 -11.23 5.91
N GLN A 188 -4.31 -11.23 5.00
CA GLN A 188 -3.81 -12.47 4.39
C GLN A 188 -2.71 -13.16 5.22
N SER A 189 -2.18 -12.49 6.24
CA SER A 189 -1.14 -13.04 7.14
C SER A 189 -1.72 -13.89 8.28
N PHE A 190 -3.05 -13.88 8.45
CA PHE A 190 -3.75 -14.66 9.48
C PHE A 190 -4.37 -15.97 8.97
N MET A 191 -4.12 -16.34 7.70
CA MET A 191 -4.64 -17.57 7.09
C MET A 191 -3.56 -18.58 6.68
N PHE A 192 -2.38 -18.57 7.30
CA PHE A 192 -1.45 -19.70 7.31
C PHE A 192 -0.73 -19.84 8.65
#